data_AF-A0A356ENK9-F1
#
_entry.id   AF-A0A356ENK9-F1
#
_cell.length_a   1.000
_cell.length_b   1.000
_cell.length_c   1.000
_cell.angle_alpha   90.00
_cell.angle_beta   90.00
_cell.angle_gamma   90.00
#
_symmetry.space_group_name_H-M   'P 1'
#
loop_
_entity.id
_entity.type
_entity.pdbx_description
1 polymer ?
#
loop_
_entity_poly.entity_id
_entity_poly.type
_entity_poly.pdbx_seq_one_letter_code
_entity_poly.pdbx_strand_id
1 'polypeptide(L)'
;ASKETLDHLHAAGADPLYVRLCRAQECFRARLTPKPWRCGANRISVKWPRDADEQRQFEAWLADYDSSAARYSTCHFLGASGDVVHPEIAKLVDLHDALTKCCEKLSLA
;
A
#
# COMPACT_ATOMS: atom_id res chain seq x y z
N ALA A 1 10.79 7.61 -14.67
CA ALA A 1 11.42 6.32 -14.27
C ALA A 1 12.32 5.80 -15.40
N SER A 2 13.56 5.41 -15.10
CA SER A 2 14.50 4.85 -16.08
C SER A 2 14.01 3.49 -16.62
N LYS A 3 14.58 3.03 -17.73
CA LYS A 3 14.29 1.69 -18.27
C LYS A 3 14.58 0.59 -17.24
N GLU A 4 15.73 0.66 -16.60
CA GLU A 4 16.15 -0.26 -15.53
C GLU A 4 15.14 -0.33 -14.37
N THR A 5 14.61 0.82 -13.93
CA THR A 5 13.56 0.87 -12.90
C THR A 5 12.30 0.10 -13.33
N LEU A 6 11.87 0.28 -14.58
CA LEU A 6 10.67 -0.39 -15.09
C LEU A 6 10.87 -1.90 -15.20
N ASP A 7 12.05 -2.34 -15.63
CA ASP A 7 12.41 -3.75 -15.73
C ASP A 7 12.39 -4.43 -14.35
N HIS A 8 12.90 -3.77 -13.30
CA HIS A 8 12.81 -4.28 -11.92
C HIS A 8 11.37 -4.35 -11.41
N LEU A 9 10.55 -3.33 -11.65
CA LEU A 9 9.14 -3.35 -11.24
C LEU A 9 8.37 -4.50 -11.92
N HIS A 10 8.64 -4.76 -13.20
CA HIS A 10 8.03 -5.88 -13.92
C HIS A 10 8.51 -7.23 -13.39
N ALA A 11 9.82 -7.39 -13.15
CA ALA A 11 10.39 -8.62 -12.60
C ALA A 11 9.85 -8.96 -11.21
N ALA A 12 9.57 -7.94 -10.38
CA ALA A 12 8.93 -8.10 -9.07
C ALA A 12 7.42 -8.38 -9.14
N GLY A 13 6.82 -8.46 -10.34
CA GLY A 13 5.38 -8.66 -10.50
C GLY A 13 4.54 -7.46 -10.02
N ALA A 14 5.09 -6.24 -10.09
CA ALA A 14 4.39 -5.05 -9.67
C ALA A 14 3.11 -4.82 -10.50
N ASP A 15 2.12 -4.20 -9.86
CA ASP A 15 0.84 -3.91 -10.49
C ASP A 15 0.98 -2.96 -11.70
N PRO A 16 0.41 -3.28 -12.88
CA PRO A 16 0.56 -2.46 -14.08
C PRO A 16 0.09 -1.00 -13.93
N LEU A 17 -0.91 -0.74 -13.08
CA LEU A 17 -1.33 0.63 -12.77
C LEU A 17 -0.29 1.34 -11.90
N TYR A 18 0.28 0.64 -10.91
CA TYR A 18 1.36 1.20 -10.08
C TYR A 18 2.58 1.57 -10.92
N VAL A 19 3.00 0.71 -11.85
CA VAL A 19 4.13 1.01 -12.76
C VAL A 19 3.85 2.24 -13.62
N ARG A 20 2.64 2.34 -14.19
CA ARG A 20 2.23 3.52 -14.97
C ARG A 20 2.26 4.80 -14.14
N LEU A 21 1.76 4.76 -12.89
CA LEU A 21 1.77 5.92 -12.00
C LEU A 21 3.19 6.33 -11.60
N CYS A 22 4.06 5.38 -11.25
CA CYS A 22 5.45 5.67 -10.92
C CYS A 22 6.19 6.32 -12.09
N ARG A 23 5.90 5.88 -13.31
CA ARG A 23 6.48 6.50 -14.51
C ARG A 23 5.97 7.93 -14.73
N ALA A 24 4.65 8.14 -14.63
CA ALA A 24 4.01 9.41 -14.95
C ALA A 24 4.28 10.50 -13.90
N GLN A 25 4.44 10.11 -12.64
CA GLN A 25 4.55 11.03 -11.51
C GLN A 25 5.95 11.05 -10.89
N GLU A 26 6.88 10.31 -11.48
CA GLU A 26 8.31 10.27 -11.12
C GLU A 26 8.57 10.05 -9.63
N CYS A 27 7.72 9.26 -8.98
CA CYS A 27 7.83 8.92 -7.57
C CYS A 27 7.45 7.46 -7.31
N PHE A 28 8.05 6.89 -6.26
CA PHE A 28 7.62 5.61 -5.70
C PHE A 28 6.71 5.86 -4.50
N ARG A 29 5.78 4.95 -4.26
CA ARG A 29 4.89 5.04 -3.10
C ARG A 29 4.80 3.69 -2.40
N ALA A 30 5.16 3.68 -1.13
CA ALA A 30 4.80 2.58 -0.26
C ALA A 30 3.28 2.55 -0.10
N ARG A 31 2.68 1.36 -0.20
CA ARG A 31 1.28 1.16 0.15
C ARG A 31 1.25 0.76 1.62
N LEU A 32 0.52 1.53 2.43
CA LEU A 32 0.48 1.33 3.89
C LEU A 32 -0.62 0.37 4.34
N THR A 33 -1.61 0.12 3.48
CA THR A 33 -2.74 -0.78 3.77
C THR A 33 -2.97 -1.76 2.60
N PRO A 34 -3.60 -2.93 2.83
CA PRO A 34 -3.90 -3.89 1.77
C PRO A 34 -4.63 -3.31 0.55
N LYS A 35 -4.59 -3.99 -0.60
CA LYS A 35 -5.49 -3.63 -1.71
C LYS A 35 -6.88 -4.20 -1.39
N PRO A 36 -7.99 -3.44 -1.51
CA PRO A 36 -9.31 -3.92 -1.10
C PRO A 36 -9.66 -5.32 -1.62
N TRP A 37 -9.40 -5.59 -2.90
CA TRP A 37 -9.71 -6.88 -3.52
C TRP A 37 -8.83 -8.05 -3.04
N ARG A 38 -7.69 -7.80 -2.41
CA ARG A 38 -6.83 -8.84 -1.83
C ARG A 38 -7.27 -9.23 -0.42
N CYS A 39 -7.96 -8.35 0.31
CA CYS A 39 -8.55 -8.63 1.61
C CYS A 39 -10.07 -8.93 1.54
N GLY A 40 -10.61 -9.20 0.35
CA GLY A 40 -12.02 -9.53 0.14
C GLY A 40 -12.99 -8.34 0.24
N ALA A 41 -12.49 -7.12 0.37
CA ALA A 41 -13.30 -5.91 0.38
C ALA A 41 -13.69 -5.48 -1.04
N ASN A 42 -14.90 -4.94 -1.18
CA ASN A 42 -15.38 -4.40 -2.43
C ASN A 42 -14.54 -3.21 -2.90
N ARG A 43 -14.54 -2.93 -4.20
CA ARG A 43 -13.95 -1.70 -4.72
C ARG A 43 -14.86 -0.52 -4.39
N ILE A 44 -14.24 0.60 -4.04
CA ILE A 44 -14.95 1.86 -3.87
C ILE A 44 -15.49 2.36 -5.22
N SER A 45 -16.76 2.79 -5.24
CA SER A 45 -17.45 3.26 -6.45
C SER A 45 -17.60 4.78 -6.53
N VAL A 46 -17.51 5.47 -5.39
CA VAL A 46 -17.67 6.93 -5.30
C VAL A 46 -16.45 7.67 -5.86
N LYS A 47 -16.68 8.78 -6.56
CA LYS A 47 -15.62 9.62 -7.15
C LYS A 47 -15.35 10.84 -6.26
N TRP A 48 -14.19 11.46 -6.45
CA TRP A 48 -13.89 12.76 -5.83
C TRP A 48 -14.10 13.88 -6.87
N PRO A 49 -14.62 15.07 -6.49
CA PRO A 49 -15.18 15.42 -5.18
C PRO A 49 -16.52 14.71 -4.91
N ARG A 50 -16.83 14.49 -3.62
CA ARG A 50 -18.02 13.77 -3.16
C ARG A 50 -19.11 14.73 -2.69
N ASP A 51 -20.37 14.44 -3.02
CA ASP A 51 -21.52 15.04 -2.34
C ASP A 51 -21.79 14.39 -0.96
N ALA A 52 -22.85 14.83 -0.28
CA ALA A 52 -23.19 14.32 1.05
C ALA A 52 -23.57 12.83 1.05
N ASP A 53 -24.19 12.33 -0.02
CA ASP A 53 -24.65 10.95 -0.12
C ASP A 53 -23.48 10.04 -0.48
N GLU A 54 -22.64 10.46 -1.42
CA GLU A 54 -21.38 9.81 -1.77
C GLU A 54 -20.40 9.78 -0.59
N GLN A 55 -20.38 10.83 0.24
CA GLN A 55 -19.56 10.85 1.45
C GLN A 55 -20.03 9.81 2.48
N ARG A 56 -21.34 9.64 2.68
CA ARG A 56 -21.86 8.58 3.57
C ARG A 56 -21.56 7.19 3.02
N GLN A 57 -21.66 7.00 1.70
CA GLN A 57 -21.27 5.74 1.05
C GLN A 57 -19.77 5.45 1.19
N PHE A 58 -18.91 6.49 1.07
CA PHE A 58 -17.48 6.38 1.29
C PHE A 58 -17.15 5.92 2.71
N GLU A 59 -17.78 6.53 3.71
CA GLU A 59 -17.54 6.23 5.12
C GLU A 59 -17.97 4.81 5.49
N ALA A 60 -19.14 4.37 5.00
CA ALA A 60 -19.59 3.00 5.17
C ALA A 60 -18.62 2.00 4.53
N TRP A 61 -18.19 2.27 3.29
CA TRP A 61 -17.20 1.44 2.61
C TRP A 61 -15.85 1.41 3.35
N LEU A 62 -15.41 2.54 3.88
CA LEU A 62 -14.14 2.66 4.60
C LEU A 62 -14.16 1.80 5.87
N ALA A 63 -15.25 1.85 6.64
CA ALA A 63 -15.42 1.04 7.84
C ALA A 63 -15.36 -0.47 7.54
N ASP A 64 -16.07 -0.91 6.49
CA ASP A 64 -16.05 -2.32 6.04
C ASP A 64 -14.66 -2.75 5.57
N TYR A 65 -13.98 -1.87 4.83
CA TYR A 65 -12.62 -2.09 4.35
C TYR A 65 -11.62 -2.19 5.52
N ASP A 66 -11.66 -1.28 6.48
CA ASP A 66 -10.74 -1.27 7.63
C ASP A 66 -10.91 -2.53 8.48
N SER A 67 -12.15 -2.97 8.71
CA SER A 67 -12.46 -4.24 9.39
C SER A 67 -11.88 -5.45 8.64
N SER A 68 -12.03 -5.47 7.30
CA SER A 68 -11.52 -6.56 6.47
C SER A 68 -9.99 -6.57 6.43
N ALA A 69 -9.37 -5.40 6.28
CA ALA A 69 -7.93 -5.20 6.17
C ALA A 69 -7.19 -5.49 7.47
N ALA A 70 -7.82 -5.32 8.64
CA ALA A 70 -7.19 -5.51 9.94
C ALA A 70 -6.56 -6.90 10.14
N ARG A 71 -7.04 -7.92 9.42
CA ARG A 71 -6.57 -9.32 9.49
C ARG A 71 -5.38 -9.65 8.59
N TYR A 72 -4.85 -8.65 7.88
CA TYR A 72 -3.79 -8.84 6.89
C TYR A 72 -2.61 -7.91 7.15
N SER A 73 -1.43 -8.36 6.71
CA SER A 73 -0.26 -7.51 6.53
C SER A 73 -0.17 -7.06 5.07
N THR A 74 0.24 -5.81 4.85
CA THR A 74 0.40 -5.26 3.48
C THR A 74 1.64 -5.83 2.78
N CYS A 75 2.68 -6.11 3.56
CA CYS A 75 3.91 -6.78 3.14
C CYS A 75 4.44 -7.64 4.31
N HIS A 76 5.47 -8.43 4.07
CA HIS A 76 6.22 -9.12 5.13
C HIS A 76 7.67 -8.68 5.11
N PHE A 77 8.26 -8.49 6.28
CA PHE A 77 9.68 -8.25 6.41
C PHE A 77 10.45 -9.54 6.13
N LEU A 78 11.24 -9.55 5.05
CA LEU A 78 12.07 -10.70 4.67
C LEU A 78 13.50 -10.59 5.20
N GLY A 79 13.97 -9.37 5.46
CA GLY A 79 15.33 -9.08 5.88
C GLY A 79 15.76 -7.66 5.50
N ALA A 80 16.88 -7.23 6.05
CA ALA A 80 17.53 -5.97 5.72
C ALA A 80 18.98 -6.24 5.30
N SER A 81 19.49 -5.42 4.38
CA SER A 81 20.87 -5.50 3.88
C SER A 81 21.48 -4.10 3.79
N GLY A 82 22.76 -3.98 4.11
CA GLY A 82 23.51 -2.72 4.11
C GLY A 82 23.93 -2.28 5.51
N ASP A 83 24.39 -1.03 5.60
CA ASP A 83 24.86 -0.42 6.85
C ASP A 83 23.71 0.15 7.71
N VAL A 84 24.08 0.80 8.81
CA VAL A 84 23.15 1.41 9.77
C VAL A 84 22.25 2.47 9.10
N VAL A 85 20.94 2.34 9.29
CA VAL A 85 19.95 3.33 8.82
C VAL A 85 20.11 4.64 9.60
N HIS A 86 20.10 5.77 8.88
CA HIS A 86 20.17 7.09 9.50
C HIS A 86 19.02 7.30 10.51
N PRO A 87 19.26 7.86 11.72
CA PRO A 87 18.24 7.93 12.77
C PRO A 87 16.93 8.63 12.40
N GLU A 88 16.97 9.61 11.50
CA GLU A 88 15.75 10.29 11.02
C GLU A 88 14.92 9.41 10.08
N ILE A 89 15.58 8.55 9.30
CA ILE A 89 14.92 7.61 8.40
C ILE A 89 14.39 6.41 9.18
N ALA A 90 15.08 5.99 10.24
CA ALA A 90 14.63 4.90 11.10
C ALA A 90 13.20 5.13 11.62
N LYS A 91 12.86 6.35 12.04
CA LYS A 91 11.51 6.70 12.49
C LYS A 91 10.45 6.53 11.39
N LEU A 92 10.80 6.84 10.14
CA LEU A 92 9.90 6.66 8.99
C LEU A 92 9.72 5.18 8.67
N VAL A 93 10.79 4.38 8.77
CA VAL A 93 10.75 2.93 8.59
C VAL A 93 9.89 2.28 9.68
N ASP A 94 10.07 2.67 10.94
CA ASP A 94 9.25 2.17 12.06
C ASP A 94 7.77 2.47 11.86
N LEU A 95 7.44 3.68 11.39
CA LEU A 95 6.05 4.06 11.07
C LEU A 95 5.50 3.22 9.91
N HIS A 96 6.28 3.02 8.86
CA HIS A 96 5.90 2.17 7.74
C HIS A 96 5.63 0.73 8.20
N ASP A 97 6.53 0.15 8.99
CA ASP A 97 6.47 -1.23 9.45
C ASP A 97 5.27 -1.46 10.38
N ALA A 98 4.99 -0.50 11.25
CA ALA A 98 3.80 -0.50 12.10
C ALA A 98 2.50 -0.44 11.30
N LEU A 99 2.40 0.44 10.29
CA LEU A 99 1.19 0.58 9.48
C LEU A 99 0.96 -0.61 8.56
N THR A 100 2.04 -1.17 8.00
CA THR A 100 1.96 -2.32 7.09
C THR A 100 1.86 -3.65 7.81
N LYS A 101 2.10 -3.68 9.13
CA LYS A 101 2.16 -4.89 9.95
C LYS A 101 3.17 -5.90 9.42
N CYS A 102 4.29 -5.43 8.88
CA CYS A 102 5.21 -6.26 8.13
C CYS A 102 5.89 -7.35 8.97
N CYS A 103 5.96 -7.14 10.28
CA CYS A 103 6.52 -8.07 11.26
C CYS A 103 5.47 -8.98 11.92
N GLU A 104 4.18 -8.81 11.61
CA GLU A 104 3.11 -9.65 12.16
C GLU A 104 2.91 -10.94 11.35
N LYS A 105 2.46 -12.01 12.00
CA LYS A 105 2.17 -13.31 11.37
C LYS A 105 0.76 -13.37 10.76
N LEU A 106 0.36 -12.31 10.05
CA LEU A 106 -0.92 -12.26 9.33
C LEU A 106 -0.72 -12.68 7.87
N SER A 107 -1.81 -13.07 7.21
CA SER A 107 -1.81 -13.34 5.77
C SER A 107 -1.51 -12.05 4.98
N LEU A 108 -0.93 -12.18 3.78
CA LEU A 108 -0.69 -11.03 2.90
C LEU A 108 -1.95 -10.61 2.14
N ALA A 109 -2.18 -9.30 2.04
CA ALA A 109 -3.15 -8.68 1.13
C ALA A 109 -2.75 -7.27 0.71
#